data_AF-A0ABD5XVJ3-F1
#
_entry.id   AF-A0ABD5XVJ3-F1
#
_cell.length_a   1.000
_cell.length_b   1.000
_cell.length_c   1.000
_cell.angle_alpha   90.00
_cell.angle_beta   90.00
_cell.angle_gamma   90.00
#
_symmetry.space_group_name_H-M   'P 1'
#
loop_
_entity.id
_entity.type
_entity.pdbx_description
1 polymer ?
#
loop_
_entity_poly.entity_id
_entity_poly.type
_entity_poly.pdbx_seq_one_letter_code
_entity_poly.pdbx_strand_id
1 'polypeptide(L)'
;MSGKDAGGRAAGHGRDRAQLVLLAAAVVVAALVPMALAYLTLGAHPDVAATVDERGPPGEDTRRALDRAVANASAGLDRRPWNRREEAVAAFDAVLAGDVRGIETARLSETVAVDVTRNATAASAWAAAHCPRGPNRAFGDCAVVDGVVVQERAGETTLLAVAFGVRVVDPEGTTDLTVLVAVGS
;
A
#
# COMPACT_ATOMS: atom_id res chain seq x y z
N MET A 1 -3.77 57.29 -68.09
CA MET A 1 -2.75 57.89 -67.22
C MET A 1 -3.03 57.40 -65.81
N SER A 2 -2.29 56.38 -65.37
CA SER A 2 -1.11 56.49 -64.47
C SER A 2 -1.57 56.55 -63.00
N GLY A 3 -1.72 55.40 -62.35
CA GLY A 3 -0.71 54.87 -61.40
C GLY A 3 -1.26 55.09 -59.97
N LYS A 4 -1.00 54.33 -58.92
CA LYS A 4 -0.04 53.26 -58.65
C LYS A 4 -0.27 52.83 -57.17
N ASP A 5 -0.05 51.55 -56.89
CA ASP A 5 0.25 50.92 -55.58
C ASP A 5 -0.86 50.88 -54.50
N ALA A 6 -1.36 49.71 -54.07
CA ALA A 6 -0.75 48.56 -53.38
C ALA A 6 -0.89 48.66 -51.85
N GLY A 7 -1.58 47.68 -51.27
CA GLY A 7 -1.79 47.49 -49.84
C GLY A 7 -2.96 46.54 -49.62
N GLY A 8 -2.88 45.24 -49.90
CA GLY A 8 -1.76 44.38 -49.55
C GLY A 8 -1.92 43.84 -48.14
N ARG A 9 -2.85 42.88 -47.97
CA ARG A 9 -2.83 41.77 -47.00
C ARG A 9 -2.44 42.12 -45.54
N ALA A 10 -3.42 42.42 -44.69
CA ALA A 10 -3.19 42.50 -43.24
C ALA A 10 -4.27 41.82 -42.37
N ALA A 11 -5.03 40.86 -42.91
CA ALA A 11 -6.07 40.14 -42.14
C ALA A 11 -5.80 38.63 -41.93
N GLY A 12 -4.79 38.06 -42.60
CA GLY A 12 -4.41 36.64 -42.45
C GLY A 12 -3.27 36.41 -41.45
N HIS A 13 -2.31 37.33 -41.41
CA HIS A 13 -1.08 37.17 -40.63
C HIS A 13 -1.26 37.26 -39.10
N GLY A 14 -2.30 37.97 -38.63
CA GLY A 14 -2.64 38.04 -37.22
C GLY A 14 -3.26 36.75 -36.69
N ARG A 15 -4.08 36.07 -37.50
CA ARG A 15 -4.69 34.78 -37.15
C ARG A 15 -3.68 33.63 -37.24
N ASP A 16 -2.84 33.60 -38.27
CA ASP A 16 -1.77 32.61 -38.38
C ASP A 16 -0.76 32.75 -37.23
N ARG A 17 -0.34 33.98 -36.90
CA ARG A 17 0.55 34.22 -35.76
C ARG A 17 -0.12 33.91 -34.43
N ALA A 18 -1.38 34.28 -34.23
CA ALA A 18 -2.12 33.93 -33.01
C ALA A 18 -2.30 32.41 -32.86
N GLN A 19 -2.55 31.70 -33.95
CA GLN A 19 -2.69 30.24 -33.97
C GLN A 19 -1.36 29.52 -33.73
N LEU A 20 -0.26 30.03 -34.30
CA LEU A 20 1.10 29.54 -34.03
C LEU A 20 1.50 29.77 -32.56
N VAL A 21 1.12 30.91 -31.97
CA VAL A 21 1.35 31.20 -30.55
C VAL A 21 0.55 30.26 -29.66
N LEU A 22 -0.71 29.97 -29.99
CA LEU A 22 -1.53 29.01 -29.26
C LEU A 22 -0.98 27.58 -29.34
N LEU A 23 -0.52 27.16 -30.53
CA LEU A 23 0.13 25.86 -30.71
C LEU A 23 1.44 25.76 -29.91
N ALA A 24 2.29 26.79 -29.97
CA ALA A 24 3.53 26.82 -29.19
C ALA A 24 3.25 26.79 -27.68
N ALA A 25 2.27 27.55 -27.20
CA ALA A 25 1.85 27.55 -25.81
C ALA A 25 1.31 26.18 -25.37
N ALA A 26 0.47 25.54 -26.19
CA ALA A 26 -0.06 24.21 -25.91
C ALA A 26 1.05 23.15 -25.82
N VAL A 27 2.07 23.23 -26.69
CA VAL A 27 3.24 22.34 -26.64
C VAL A 27 4.04 22.55 -25.35
N VAL A 28 4.26 23.81 -24.95
CA VAL A 28 4.95 24.12 -23.68
C VAL A 28 4.18 23.59 -22.48
N VAL A 29 2.86 23.77 -22.44
CA VAL A 29 2.00 23.23 -21.36
C VAL A 29 2.07 21.70 -21.36
N ALA A 30 1.93 21.04 -22.51
CA ALA A 30 2.00 19.60 -22.63
C ALA A 30 3.37 19.04 -22.21
N ALA A 31 4.46 19.79 -22.44
CA ALA A 31 5.81 19.42 -22.01
C ALA A 31 6.03 19.60 -20.49
N LEU A 32 5.23 20.43 -19.82
CA LEU A 32 5.29 20.66 -18.38
C LEU A 32 4.42 19.67 -17.58
N VAL A 33 3.41 19.06 -18.21
CA VAL A 33 2.53 18.05 -17.57
C VAL A 33 3.32 16.89 -16.93
N PRO A 34 4.34 16.27 -17.57
CA PRO A 34 5.11 15.19 -16.95
C PRO A 34 5.86 15.63 -15.70
N MET A 35 6.35 16.87 -15.65
CA MET A 35 7.08 17.42 -14.50
C MET A 35 6.13 17.73 -13.34
N ALA A 36 4.93 18.26 -13.64
CA ALA A 36 3.87 18.42 -12.65
C ALA A 36 3.37 17.06 -12.11
N LEU A 37 3.24 16.05 -12.98
CA LEU A 37 2.90 14.68 -12.58
C LEU A 37 4.00 14.04 -11.74
N ALA A 38 5.28 14.29 -12.04
CA ALA A 38 6.39 13.83 -11.21
C ALA A 38 6.32 14.44 -9.80
N TYR A 39 6.01 15.73 -9.69
CA TYR A 39 5.75 16.37 -8.40
C TYR A 39 4.54 15.79 -7.67
N LEU A 40 3.47 15.45 -8.40
CA LEU A 40 2.33 14.77 -7.81
C LEU A 40 2.66 13.33 -7.41
N THR A 41 3.53 12.60 -8.11
CA THR A 41 3.99 11.28 -7.64
C THR A 41 4.89 11.37 -6.41
N LEU A 42 5.63 12.47 -6.24
CA LEU A 42 6.37 12.75 -5.00
C LEU A 42 5.46 13.24 -3.85
N GLY A 43 4.30 13.83 -4.16
CA GLY A 43 3.31 14.30 -3.18
C GLY A 43 2.14 13.33 -2.94
N ALA A 44 1.93 12.34 -3.79
CA ALA A 44 0.94 11.29 -3.65
C ALA A 44 1.54 10.10 -2.89
N HIS A 45 2.17 10.41 -1.76
CA HIS A 45 2.21 9.48 -0.65
C HIS A 45 0.96 9.76 0.17
N PRO A 46 0.05 8.78 0.41
CA PRO A 46 -0.98 8.97 1.41
C PRO A 46 -0.27 9.35 2.72
N ASP A 47 -0.61 10.53 3.25
CA ASP A 47 -0.01 11.19 4.41
C ASP A 47 0.93 10.31 5.26
N VAL A 48 2.23 10.46 5.06
CA VAL A 48 3.22 10.18 6.10
C VAL A 48 3.99 11.47 6.29
N ALA A 49 3.46 12.32 7.19
CA ALA A 49 4.25 13.36 7.81
C ALA A 49 5.32 12.67 8.66
N ALA A 50 6.50 12.45 8.08
CA ALA A 50 7.72 12.24 8.82
C ALA A 50 8.82 12.99 8.08
N THR A 51 9.27 14.07 8.70
CA THR A 51 10.55 14.71 8.40
C THR A 51 11.61 13.64 8.17
N VAL A 52 12.37 13.78 7.09
CA VAL A 52 13.48 12.88 6.74
C VAL A 52 14.54 12.99 7.83
N ASP A 53 14.40 12.16 8.86
CA ASP A 53 15.48 11.76 9.74
C ASP A 53 16.35 10.73 9.00
N GLU A 54 17.64 10.69 9.28
CA GLU A 54 18.55 9.67 8.74
C GLU A 54 18.24 8.25 9.29
N ARG A 55 17.31 8.15 10.24
CA ARG A 55 16.53 6.95 10.58
C ARG A 55 15.31 6.92 9.66
N GLY A 56 15.17 5.90 8.82
CA GLY A 56 14.03 5.76 7.89
C GLY A 56 12.65 5.84 8.57
N PRO A 57 11.54 5.77 7.79
CA PRO A 57 10.19 5.96 8.29
C PRO A 57 9.92 5.13 9.57
N PRO A 58 9.32 5.71 10.62
CA PRO A 58 9.01 4.99 11.84
C PRO A 58 8.26 3.68 11.53
N GLY A 59 8.77 2.56 12.04
CA GLY A 59 8.14 1.25 11.90
C GLY A 59 8.49 0.45 10.63
N GLU A 60 9.37 0.94 9.73
CA GLU A 60 9.80 0.15 8.56
C GLU A 60 10.50 -1.17 8.98
N ASP A 61 11.38 -1.10 9.97
CA ASP A 61 12.04 -2.30 10.49
C ASP A 61 11.06 -3.24 11.19
N THR A 62 10.07 -2.70 11.90
CA THR A 62 8.99 -3.48 12.50
C THR A 62 8.20 -4.21 11.42
N ARG A 63 7.87 -3.54 10.31
CA ARG A 63 7.22 -4.18 9.16
C ARG A 63 8.05 -5.33 8.60
N ARG A 64 9.34 -5.11 8.32
CA ARG A 64 10.24 -6.18 7.82
C ARG A 64 10.38 -7.34 8.79
N ALA A 65 10.34 -7.07 10.10
CA ALA A 65 10.35 -8.11 11.12
C ALA A 65 9.02 -8.89 11.14
N LEU A 66 7.88 -8.21 11.02
CA LEU A 66 6.56 -8.84 10.91
C LEU A 66 6.42 -9.68 9.64
N ASP A 67 6.91 -9.21 8.50
CA ASP A 67 6.91 -9.97 7.24
C ASP A 67 7.65 -11.31 7.42
N ARG A 68 8.82 -11.28 8.08
CA ARG A 68 9.59 -12.50 8.39
C ARG A 68 8.88 -13.40 9.40
N ALA A 69 8.28 -12.83 10.45
CA ALA A 69 7.54 -13.57 11.47
C ALA A 69 6.33 -14.29 10.87
N VAL A 70 5.55 -13.61 10.01
CA VAL A 70 4.43 -14.20 9.29
C VAL A 70 4.90 -15.30 8.33
N ALA A 71 5.98 -15.08 7.58
CA ALA A 71 6.54 -16.11 6.71
C ALA A 71 6.95 -17.37 7.50
N ASN A 72 7.65 -17.19 8.63
CA ASN A 72 8.03 -18.27 9.54
C ASN A 72 6.83 -19.04 10.09
N ALA A 73 5.84 -18.31 10.63
CA ALA A 73 4.63 -18.92 11.18
C ALA A 73 3.76 -19.59 10.09
N SER A 74 3.76 -19.07 8.87
CA SER A 74 3.01 -19.63 7.74
C SER A 74 3.50 -21.02 7.30
N ALA A 75 4.79 -21.32 7.49
CA ALA A 75 5.32 -22.65 7.23
C ALA A 75 4.67 -23.75 8.10
N GLY A 76 4.08 -23.37 9.24
CA GLY A 76 3.34 -24.27 10.13
C GLY A 76 1.84 -24.37 9.84
N LEU A 77 1.29 -23.53 8.96
CA LEU A 77 -0.13 -23.50 8.60
C LEU A 77 -0.54 -24.61 7.63
N ASP A 78 0.43 -25.25 6.98
CA ASP A 78 0.19 -26.21 5.92
C ASP A 78 -0.63 -27.43 6.39
N ARG A 79 -1.71 -27.71 5.64
CA ARG A 79 -2.52 -28.94 5.65
C ARG A 79 -3.49 -29.11 6.81
N ARG A 80 -4.12 -28.01 7.24
CA ARG A 80 -5.32 -28.08 8.09
C ARG A 80 -6.59 -28.01 7.25
N PRO A 81 -7.52 -28.96 7.40
CA PRO A 81 -8.75 -28.98 6.62
C PRO A 81 -9.56 -27.72 6.92
N TRP A 82 -10.23 -27.19 5.90
CA TRP A 82 -10.97 -25.92 5.94
C TRP A 82 -12.04 -25.85 7.04
N ASN A 83 -12.65 -26.99 7.37
CA ASN A 83 -13.61 -27.08 8.46
C ASN A 83 -12.99 -26.85 9.85
N ARG A 84 -11.65 -26.83 9.96
CA ARG A 84 -10.88 -26.53 11.16
C ARG A 84 -10.01 -25.28 11.01
N ARG A 85 -10.38 -24.36 10.12
CA ARG A 85 -9.66 -23.10 9.88
C ARG A 85 -9.39 -22.29 11.15
N GLU A 86 -10.30 -22.30 12.12
CA GLU A 86 -10.09 -21.61 13.42
C GLU A 86 -8.96 -22.27 14.24
N GLU A 87 -8.89 -23.60 14.28
CA GLU A 87 -7.76 -24.32 14.89
C GLU A 87 -6.44 -24.06 14.14
N ALA A 88 -6.51 -23.92 12.81
CA ALA A 88 -5.35 -23.60 11.98
C ALA A 88 -4.81 -22.20 12.30
N VAL A 89 -5.69 -21.20 12.41
CA VAL A 89 -5.33 -19.83 12.78
C VAL A 89 -4.83 -19.75 14.22
N ALA A 90 -5.42 -20.48 15.16
CA ALA A 90 -4.91 -20.54 16.54
C ALA A 90 -3.49 -21.13 16.62
N ALA A 91 -3.19 -22.16 15.82
CA ALA A 91 -1.83 -22.72 15.75
C ALA A 91 -0.82 -21.74 15.13
N PHE A 92 -1.23 -21.02 14.09
CA PHE A 92 -0.45 -19.92 13.50
C PHE A 92 -0.16 -18.83 14.54
N ASP A 93 -1.19 -18.40 15.27
CA ASP A 93 -1.08 -17.36 16.29
C ASP A 93 -0.13 -17.76 17.42
N ALA A 94 -0.13 -19.02 17.83
CA ALA A 94 0.78 -19.52 18.85
C ALA A 94 2.26 -19.39 18.44
N VAL A 95 2.58 -19.65 17.18
CA VAL A 95 3.94 -19.48 16.64
C VAL A 95 4.27 -18.00 16.51
N LEU A 96 3.37 -17.23 15.89
CA LEU A 96 3.58 -15.81 15.63
C LEU A 96 3.74 -14.99 16.93
N ALA A 97 3.01 -15.33 17.99
CA ALA A 97 3.11 -14.65 19.29
C ALA A 97 4.50 -14.79 19.93
N GLY A 98 5.27 -15.83 19.59
CA GLY A 98 6.68 -15.93 19.98
C GLY A 98 7.53 -14.86 19.28
N ASP A 99 7.39 -14.77 17.96
CA ASP A 99 8.16 -13.83 17.14
C ASP A 99 7.79 -12.37 17.45
N VAL A 100 6.50 -12.06 17.63
CA VAL A 100 6.03 -10.72 18.00
C VAL A 100 6.63 -10.25 19.32
N ARG A 101 6.61 -11.10 20.37
CA ARG A 101 7.24 -10.75 21.65
C ARG A 101 8.74 -10.49 21.50
N GLY A 102 9.41 -11.21 20.60
CA GLY A 102 10.81 -10.96 20.26
C GLY A 102 11.02 -9.58 19.64
N ILE A 103 10.14 -9.16 18.72
CA ILE A 103 10.16 -7.83 18.09
C ILE A 103 9.97 -6.73 19.14
N GLU A 104 8.96 -6.86 19.99
CA GLU A 104 8.64 -5.87 21.03
C GLU A 104 9.81 -5.74 22.03
N THR A 105 10.34 -6.88 22.49
CA THR A 105 11.45 -6.90 23.46
C THR A 105 12.75 -6.31 22.89
N ALA A 106 13.07 -6.58 21.63
CA ALA A 106 14.26 -6.04 20.98
C ALA A 106 14.25 -4.50 20.94
N ARG A 107 13.06 -3.89 20.86
CA ARG A 107 12.91 -2.43 20.75
C ARG A 107 12.92 -1.71 22.08
N LEU A 108 12.41 -2.33 23.16
CA LEU A 108 12.43 -1.76 24.51
C LEU A 108 13.83 -1.33 25.00
N SER A 109 14.89 -1.85 24.39
CA SER A 109 16.29 -1.54 24.72
C SER A 109 16.80 -0.22 24.08
N GLU A 110 16.07 0.35 23.13
CA GLU A 110 16.56 1.40 22.22
C GLU A 110 15.82 2.75 22.38
N THR A 111 15.23 3.03 23.55
CA THR A 111 14.37 4.21 23.82
C THR A 111 13.04 4.23 23.05
N VAL A 112 12.74 3.15 22.31
CA VAL A 112 11.55 2.99 21.47
C VAL A 112 10.72 1.81 21.99
N ALA A 113 9.46 2.01 22.32
CA ALA A 113 8.54 0.90 22.60
C ALA A 113 7.70 0.59 21.36
N VAL A 114 7.52 -0.70 21.06
CA VAL A 114 6.65 -1.18 19.99
C VAL A 114 5.62 -2.09 20.60
N ASP A 115 4.35 -1.88 20.25
CA ASP A 115 3.22 -2.73 20.60
C ASP A 115 2.54 -3.20 19.30
N VAL A 116 2.35 -4.50 19.16
CA VAL A 116 1.78 -5.12 17.96
C VAL A 116 0.50 -5.85 18.32
N THR A 117 -0.60 -5.44 17.69
CA THR A 117 -1.93 -6.03 17.90
C THR A 117 -2.54 -6.54 16.59
N ARG A 118 -3.48 -7.49 16.67
CA ARG A 118 -4.27 -7.93 15.52
C ARG A 118 -5.27 -6.84 15.12
N ASN A 119 -5.45 -6.64 13.81
CA ASN A 119 -6.43 -5.67 13.29
C ASN A 119 -7.50 -6.36 12.42
N ALA A 120 -8.55 -6.87 13.08
CA ALA A 120 -9.67 -7.55 12.41
C ALA A 120 -10.42 -6.66 11.41
N THR A 121 -10.52 -5.36 11.69
CA THR A 121 -11.16 -4.38 10.79
C THR A 121 -10.38 -4.22 9.49
N ALA A 122 -9.06 -4.04 9.58
CA ALA A 122 -8.20 -3.92 8.41
C ALA A 122 -8.15 -5.24 7.60
N ALA A 123 -8.11 -6.39 8.28
CA ALA A 123 -8.20 -7.69 7.62
C ALA A 123 -9.52 -7.87 6.86
N SER A 124 -10.64 -7.47 7.47
CA SER A 124 -11.97 -7.52 6.84
C SER A 124 -12.06 -6.60 5.63
N ALA A 125 -11.53 -5.37 5.74
CA ALA A 125 -11.46 -4.44 4.62
C ALA A 125 -10.60 -4.99 3.47
N TRP A 126 -9.45 -5.58 3.79
CA TRP A 126 -8.58 -6.22 2.81
C TRP A 126 -9.29 -7.40 2.13
N ALA A 127 -9.92 -8.29 2.90
CA ALA A 127 -10.66 -9.43 2.37
C ALA A 127 -11.81 -8.97 1.47
N ALA A 128 -12.56 -7.93 1.85
CA ALA A 128 -13.61 -7.38 1.03
C ALA A 128 -13.09 -6.91 -0.35
N ALA A 129 -11.88 -6.37 -0.42
CA ALA A 129 -11.28 -5.89 -1.66
C ALA A 129 -10.63 -7.01 -2.51
N HIS A 130 -10.06 -8.05 -1.88
CA HIS A 130 -9.21 -9.02 -2.57
C HIS A 130 -9.82 -10.42 -2.70
N CYS A 131 -10.87 -10.75 -1.92
CA CYS A 131 -11.49 -12.06 -2.00
C CYS A 131 -12.49 -12.15 -3.16
N PRO A 132 -12.37 -13.16 -4.03
CA PRO A 132 -13.33 -13.40 -5.09
C PRO A 132 -14.70 -13.77 -4.50
N ARG A 133 -15.77 -13.30 -5.15
CA ARG A 133 -17.16 -13.56 -4.73
C ARG A 133 -17.94 -14.22 -5.86
N GLY A 134 -19.02 -14.92 -5.50
CA GLY A 134 -19.93 -15.56 -6.46
C GLY A 134 -19.54 -16.99 -6.84
N PRO A 135 -20.35 -17.64 -7.69
CA PRO A 135 -20.24 -19.08 -7.96
C PRO A 135 -19.05 -19.48 -8.83
N ASN A 136 -18.49 -18.56 -9.63
CA ASN A 136 -17.43 -18.86 -10.61
C ASN A 136 -16.01 -18.57 -10.07
N ARG A 137 -15.80 -18.71 -8.76
CA ARG A 137 -14.49 -18.50 -8.13
C ARG A 137 -13.57 -19.70 -8.34
N ALA A 138 -12.28 -19.44 -8.59
CA ALA A 138 -11.28 -20.48 -8.81
C ALA A 138 -10.93 -21.28 -7.53
N PHE A 139 -11.10 -20.66 -6.37
CA PHE A 139 -10.87 -21.23 -5.05
C PHE A 139 -12.13 -21.10 -4.20
N GLY A 140 -12.18 -21.79 -3.07
CA GLY A 140 -13.33 -21.74 -2.19
C GLY A 140 -13.44 -20.42 -1.41
N ASP A 141 -14.22 -20.46 -0.33
CA ASP A 141 -14.57 -19.24 0.40
C ASP A 141 -13.38 -18.62 1.13
N CYS A 142 -13.41 -17.29 1.25
CA CYS A 142 -12.54 -16.58 2.18
C CYS A 142 -13.19 -16.51 3.57
N ALA A 143 -12.37 -16.51 4.60
CA ALA A 143 -12.76 -16.19 5.97
C ALA A 143 -11.74 -15.25 6.59
N VAL A 144 -12.22 -14.40 7.50
CA VAL A 144 -11.38 -13.59 8.38
C VAL A 144 -11.55 -14.13 9.79
N VAL A 145 -10.45 -14.52 10.42
CA VAL A 145 -10.41 -15.06 11.79
C VAL A 145 -9.35 -14.25 12.53
N ASP A 146 -9.75 -13.47 13.54
CA ASP A 146 -8.85 -12.71 14.42
C ASP A 146 -7.78 -11.86 13.70
N GLY A 147 -8.14 -11.22 12.58
CA GLY A 147 -7.21 -10.39 11.80
C GLY A 147 -6.36 -11.15 10.79
N VAL A 148 -6.59 -12.46 10.63
CA VAL A 148 -5.98 -13.34 9.64
C VAL A 148 -7.00 -13.64 8.55
N VAL A 149 -6.61 -13.44 7.29
CA VAL A 149 -7.42 -13.74 6.11
C VAL A 149 -6.96 -15.07 5.52
N VAL A 150 -7.87 -16.03 5.50
CA VAL A 150 -7.64 -17.37 4.96
C VAL A 150 -8.62 -17.68 3.83
N GLN A 151 -8.24 -18.61 2.96
CA GLN A 151 -9.07 -19.10 1.86
C GLN A 151 -9.02 -20.62 1.78
N GLU A 152 -10.15 -21.23 1.45
CA GLU A 152 -10.20 -22.64 1.11
C GLU A 152 -9.53 -22.90 -0.24
N ARG A 153 -8.51 -23.78 -0.24
CA ARG A 153 -7.91 -24.31 -1.47
C ARG A 153 -7.81 -25.82 -1.38
N ALA A 154 -8.49 -26.53 -2.28
CA ALA A 154 -8.54 -27.99 -2.31
C ALA A 154 -8.94 -28.61 -0.94
N GLY A 155 -9.88 -28.00 -0.22
CA GLY A 155 -10.33 -28.44 1.10
C GLY A 155 -9.40 -28.07 2.26
N GLU A 156 -8.29 -27.36 2.00
CA GLU A 156 -7.31 -26.94 3.00
C GLU A 156 -7.39 -25.44 3.30
N THR A 157 -6.98 -25.05 4.49
CA THR A 157 -6.88 -23.64 4.92
C THR A 157 -5.58 -23.03 4.39
N THR A 158 -5.68 -22.05 3.49
CA THR A 158 -4.53 -21.31 2.96
C THR A 158 -4.52 -19.88 3.49
N LEU A 159 -3.38 -19.42 4.01
CA LEU A 159 -3.18 -18.04 4.42
C LEU A 159 -3.10 -17.11 3.20
N LEU A 160 -3.83 -16.00 3.21
CA LEU A 160 -3.74 -14.96 2.19
C LEU A 160 -3.09 -13.68 2.73
N ALA A 161 -3.53 -13.24 3.91
CA ALA A 161 -3.05 -12.00 4.50
C ALA A 161 -3.23 -11.98 6.02
N VAL A 162 -2.49 -11.08 6.65
CA VAL A 162 -2.53 -10.82 8.08
C VAL A 162 -2.48 -9.31 8.31
N ALA A 163 -3.37 -8.79 9.13
CA ALA A 163 -3.41 -7.37 9.46
C ALA A 163 -3.02 -7.11 10.92
N PHE A 164 -2.15 -6.13 11.11
CA PHE A 164 -1.67 -5.67 12.40
C PHE A 164 -1.93 -4.19 12.62
N GLY A 165 -2.24 -3.81 13.85
CA GLY A 165 -2.03 -2.47 14.36
C GLY A 165 -0.67 -2.44 15.04
N VAL A 166 0.15 -1.43 14.72
CA VAL A 166 1.47 -1.24 15.31
C VAL A 166 1.50 0.14 15.93
N ARG A 167 1.74 0.20 17.24
CA ARG A 167 1.98 1.45 17.97
C ARG A 167 3.47 1.55 18.27
N VAL A 168 4.09 2.61 17.79
CA VAL A 168 5.48 2.95 18.09
C VAL A 168 5.48 4.16 19.01
N VAL A 169 6.16 4.05 20.14
CA VAL A 169 6.34 5.14 21.11
C VAL A 169 7.83 5.43 21.20
N ASP A 170 8.21 6.65 20.85
CA ASP A 170 9.58 7.16 20.89
C ASP A 170 9.63 8.45 21.73
N PRO A 171 10.81 9.04 21.98
CA PRO A 171 10.90 10.31 22.69
C PRO A 171 10.18 11.48 22.01
N GLU A 172 9.99 11.43 20.70
CA GLU A 172 9.38 12.47 19.88
C GLU A 172 7.85 12.38 19.86
N GLY A 173 7.27 11.21 20.11
CA GLY A 173 5.83 11.01 20.19
C GLY A 173 5.35 9.57 20.06
N THR A 174 4.12 9.43 19.57
CA THR A 174 3.48 8.13 19.33
C THR A 174 2.95 8.08 17.91
N THR A 175 3.29 7.00 17.20
CA THR A 175 2.86 6.75 15.83
C THR A 175 2.06 5.46 15.78
N ASP A 176 0.85 5.53 15.21
CA ASP A 176 -0.03 4.38 14.98
C ASP A 176 0.00 4.01 13.49
N LEU A 177 0.28 2.74 13.20
CA LEU A 177 0.42 2.21 11.84
C LEU A 177 -0.49 1.00 11.66
N THR A 178 -1.04 0.83 10.46
CA THR A 178 -1.66 -0.42 10.04
C THR A 178 -0.73 -1.15 9.08
N VAL A 179 -0.32 -2.36 9.45
CA VAL A 179 0.56 -3.20 8.65
C VAL A 179 -0.22 -4.37 8.09
N LEU A 180 -0.24 -4.50 6.77
CA LEU A 180 -0.78 -5.66 6.05
C LEU A 180 0.37 -6.48 5.48
N VAL A 181 0.43 -7.74 5.88
CA VAL A 181 1.37 -8.74 5.36
C VAL A 181 0.58 -9.72 4.51
N ALA A 182 0.81 -9.72 3.20
CA ALA A 182 0.20 -10.67 2.27
C ALA A 182 1.16 -11.83 2.00
N VAL A 183 0.62 -13.05 1.93
CA VAL A 183 1.40 -14.29 1.72
C VAL A 183 1.08 -14.83 0.34
N GLY A 184 1.99 -14.60 -0.61
CA GLY A 184 1.91 -15.12 -1.98
C GLY A 184 0.82 -14.49 -2.86
N SER A 185 1.24 -13.88 -3.97
CA SER A 185 0.40 -13.43 -5.09
C SER A 185 0.50 -14.38 -6.26
#